data_AF-A0A920HD73-F1
#
_entry.id   AF-A0A920HD73-F1
#
_cell.length_a   1.000
_cell.length_b   1.000
_cell.length_c   1.000
_cell.angle_alpha   90.00
_cell.angle_beta   90.00
_cell.angle_gamma   90.00
#
_symmetry.space_group_name_H-M   'P 1'
#
loop_
_entity.id
_entity.type
_entity.pdbx_description
1 polymer ?
#
loop_
_entity_poly.entity_id
_entity_poly.type
_entity_poly.pdbx_seq_one_letter_code
_entity_poly.pdbx_strand_id
1 'polypeptide(L)'
;MEKKKIINYVNFPQELISDELYIWKNLDQKLTIYKDGYKSKEVKTYGPGDRSGLVETTFFEEGKNPVTIRNTDNLRNPEDIIGDNEFTDVLLIEKNNQYRMNVVFPTKNGEDLEVPIQFDSGATSFFIGHNLYKELHKSADIIDLNVKGISGGVGSEFDTKYIMIKTIKLSDYQINNVVAIVPLREDINDMLIGVGFLKKFKEVVWSLNSNLMRFYK
;
A
#
# COMPACT_ATOMS: atom_id res chain seq x y z
N MET A 1 -1.89 -19.72 22.53
CA MET A 1 -3.12 -19.67 23.37
C MET A 1 -3.60 -18.23 23.44
N GLU A 2 -4.87 -18.00 23.11
CA GLU A 2 -5.57 -16.72 23.21
C GLU A 2 -5.65 -16.23 24.68
N LYS A 3 -5.65 -14.92 24.91
CA LYS A 3 -5.68 -14.32 26.25
C LYS A 3 -7.08 -13.83 26.64
N LYS A 4 -7.88 -13.33 25.69
CA LYS A 4 -9.23 -12.79 25.97
C LYS A 4 -10.13 -12.90 24.75
N LYS A 5 -11.36 -13.41 24.95
CA LYS A 5 -12.47 -13.39 24.00
C LYS A 5 -13.58 -12.48 24.53
N ILE A 6 -14.14 -11.63 23.68
CA ILE A 6 -15.33 -10.81 23.95
C ILE A 6 -16.36 -11.09 22.85
N ILE A 7 -17.62 -11.32 23.21
CA ILE A 7 -18.72 -11.54 22.27
C ILE A 7 -19.81 -10.53 22.62
N ASN A 8 -20.22 -9.75 21.64
CA ASN A 8 -21.35 -8.84 21.75
C ASN A 8 -22.53 -9.41 20.94
N TYR A 9 -23.73 -9.26 21.48
CA TYR A 9 -24.95 -9.79 20.88
C TYR A 9 -25.88 -8.64 20.50
N VAL A 10 -26.48 -8.75 19.32
CA VAL A 10 -27.66 -7.97 18.95
C VAL A 10 -28.86 -8.43 19.79
N ASN A 11 -29.03 -9.75 19.94
CA ASN A 11 -30.08 -10.37 20.73
C ASN A 11 -29.54 -11.62 21.43
N PHE A 12 -29.28 -11.52 22.73
CA PHE A 12 -28.69 -12.61 23.52
C PHE A 12 -29.58 -13.86 23.62
N PRO A 13 -30.89 -13.76 23.94
CA PRO A 13 -31.79 -14.92 23.94
C PRO A 13 -31.86 -15.72 22.62
N GLN A 14 -31.65 -15.05 21.48
CA GLN A 14 -31.65 -15.68 20.16
C GLN A 14 -30.23 -16.01 19.66
N GLU A 15 -29.21 -15.82 20.49
CA GLU A 15 -27.79 -16.00 20.16
C GLU A 15 -27.35 -15.23 18.90
N LEU A 16 -28.01 -14.11 18.59
CA LEU A 16 -27.68 -13.29 17.44
C LEU A 16 -26.49 -12.38 17.79
N ILE A 17 -25.31 -12.75 17.30
CA ILE A 17 -24.03 -12.06 17.55
C ILE A 17 -23.95 -10.78 16.70
N SER A 18 -23.47 -9.67 17.29
CA SER A 18 -23.07 -8.47 16.57
C SER A 18 -21.61 -8.54 16.15
N ASP A 19 -20.74 -8.92 17.07
CA ASP A 19 -19.30 -8.98 16.85
C ASP A 19 -18.57 -9.86 17.89
N GLU A 20 -17.40 -10.34 17.49
CA GLU A 20 -16.47 -11.08 18.34
C GLU A 20 -15.08 -10.45 18.29
N LEU A 21 -14.50 -10.16 19.45
CA LEU A 21 -13.13 -9.68 19.58
C LEU A 21 -12.26 -10.73 20.29
N TYR A 22 -11.21 -11.15 19.58
CA TYR A 22 -10.17 -12.03 20.07
C TYR A 22 -8.91 -11.22 20.32
N ILE A 23 -8.26 -11.40 21.47
CA ILE A 23 -6.98 -10.75 21.82
C ILE A 23 -5.97 -11.82 22.26
N TRP A 24 -4.85 -11.88 21.57
CA TRP A 24 -3.76 -12.82 21.87
C TRP A 24 -2.73 -12.23 22.83
N LYS A 25 -1.82 -13.08 23.33
CA LYS A 25 -0.78 -12.68 24.30
C LYS A 25 0.21 -11.65 23.73
N ASN A 26 0.48 -11.73 22.42
CA ASN A 26 1.32 -10.78 21.68
C ASN A 26 0.58 -9.49 21.31
N LEU A 27 -0.64 -9.30 21.82
CA LEU A 27 -1.51 -8.14 21.55
C LEU A 27 -2.07 -8.06 20.13
N ASP A 28 -1.89 -9.11 19.31
CA ASP A 28 -2.68 -9.24 18.10
C ASP A 28 -4.16 -9.25 18.45
N GLN A 29 -4.97 -8.68 17.56
CA GLN A 29 -6.42 -8.66 17.72
C GLN A 29 -7.11 -9.11 16.45
N LYS A 30 -8.29 -9.71 16.61
CA LYS A 30 -9.19 -10.03 15.52
C LYS A 30 -10.60 -9.68 15.93
N LEU A 31 -11.17 -8.70 15.25
CA LEU A 31 -12.57 -8.31 15.36
C LEU A 31 -13.35 -8.90 14.19
N THR A 32 -14.34 -9.73 14.46
CA THR A 32 -15.29 -10.24 13.44
C THR A 32 -16.62 -9.53 13.64
N ILE A 33 -17.17 -8.93 12.59
CA ILE A 33 -18.45 -8.21 12.62
C ILE A 33 -19.46 -9.00 11.80
N TYR A 34 -20.62 -9.25 12.40
CA TYR A 34 -21.73 -9.98 11.82
C TYR A 34 -22.85 -9.03 11.40
N LYS A 35 -23.55 -9.36 10.32
CA LYS A 35 -24.78 -8.71 9.86
C LYS A 35 -25.77 -9.80 9.48
N ASP A 36 -26.98 -9.71 10.03
CA ASP A 36 -28.05 -10.68 9.77
C ASP A 36 -27.63 -12.14 10.03
N GLY A 37 -26.75 -12.36 11.01
CA GLY A 37 -26.21 -13.68 11.36
C GLY A 37 -25.01 -14.15 10.53
N TYR A 38 -24.63 -13.42 9.47
CA TYR A 38 -23.51 -13.75 8.60
C TYR A 38 -22.29 -12.87 8.88
N LYS A 39 -21.08 -13.43 8.71
CA LYS A 39 -19.86 -12.63 8.75
C LYS A 39 -19.89 -11.60 7.63
N SER A 40 -19.69 -10.34 7.99
CA SER A 40 -19.63 -9.23 7.02
C SER A 40 -18.22 -8.68 6.87
N LYS A 41 -17.45 -8.64 7.96
CA LYS A 41 -16.12 -8.03 8.02
C LYS A 41 -15.27 -8.67 9.11
N GLU A 42 -13.99 -8.87 8.83
CA GLU A 42 -12.97 -9.24 9.83
C GLU A 42 -11.83 -8.23 9.80
N VAL A 43 -11.43 -7.69 10.94
CA VAL A 43 -10.30 -6.78 11.08
C VAL A 43 -9.25 -7.43 11.96
N LYS A 44 -8.05 -7.67 11.42
CA LYS A 44 -6.88 -8.12 12.17
C LYS A 44 -5.94 -6.96 12.39
N THR A 45 -5.46 -6.80 13.62
CA THR A 45 -4.39 -5.88 13.96
C THR A 45 -3.24 -6.66 14.57
N TYR A 46 -2.02 -6.22 14.27
CA TYR A 46 -0.81 -6.89 14.69
C TYR A 46 -0.09 -6.07 15.77
N GLY A 47 0.14 -6.71 16.91
CA GLY A 47 0.85 -6.15 18.04
C GLY A 47 2.36 -6.07 17.81
N PRO A 48 3.16 -5.82 18.87
CA PRO A 48 4.61 -5.72 18.74
C PRO A 48 5.24 -6.97 18.10
N GLY A 49 6.06 -6.75 17.07
CA GLY A 49 6.72 -7.79 16.26
C GLY A 49 6.99 -7.32 14.83
N ASP A 50 7.31 -8.24 13.92
CA ASP A 50 7.75 -7.93 12.55
C ASP A 50 6.64 -7.33 11.66
N ARG A 51 5.38 -7.48 12.07
CA ARG A 51 4.19 -6.92 11.39
C ARG A 51 3.49 -5.85 12.21
N SER A 52 4.15 -5.33 13.25
CA SER A 52 3.56 -4.33 14.14
C SER A 52 2.92 -3.18 13.37
N GLY A 53 1.70 -2.82 13.73
CA GLY A 53 0.94 -1.73 13.10
C GLY A 53 0.20 -2.10 11.81
N LEU A 54 0.45 -3.29 11.25
CA LEU A 54 -0.32 -3.78 10.10
C LEU A 54 -1.79 -3.95 10.50
N VAL A 55 -2.68 -3.57 9.59
CA VAL A 55 -4.11 -3.82 9.70
C VAL A 55 -4.58 -4.53 8.45
N GLU A 56 -5.14 -5.72 8.60
CA GLU A 56 -5.79 -6.45 7.51
C GLU A 56 -7.30 -6.42 7.72
N THR A 57 -8.03 -5.96 6.71
CA THR A 57 -9.50 -5.98 6.71
C THR A 57 -9.99 -6.93 5.63
N THR A 58 -10.73 -7.96 6.02
CA THR A 58 -11.37 -8.90 5.11
C THR A 58 -12.87 -8.62 5.04
N PHE A 59 -13.39 -8.48 3.83
CA PHE A 59 -14.83 -8.31 3.58
C PHE A 59 -15.41 -9.61 3.06
N PHE A 60 -16.61 -9.92 3.54
CA PHE A 60 -17.37 -11.11 3.16
C PHE A 60 -18.68 -10.67 2.52
N GLU A 61 -18.96 -11.19 1.33
CA GLU A 61 -20.20 -10.96 0.60
C GLU A 61 -20.71 -12.31 0.09
N GLU A 62 -22.02 -12.54 0.19
CA GLU A 62 -22.63 -13.81 -0.21
C GLU A 62 -22.36 -14.11 -1.69
N GLY A 63 -21.99 -15.36 -1.97
CA GLY A 63 -21.67 -15.81 -3.33
C GLY A 63 -20.36 -15.29 -3.91
N LYS A 64 -19.55 -14.53 -3.15
CA LYS A 64 -18.24 -14.02 -3.58
C LYS A 64 -17.12 -14.55 -2.68
N ASN A 65 -15.92 -14.62 -3.25
CA ASN A 65 -14.72 -14.90 -2.47
C ASN A 65 -14.41 -13.73 -1.53
N PRO A 66 -13.97 -13.97 -0.28
CA PRO A 66 -13.56 -12.91 0.62
C PRO A 66 -12.44 -12.07 0.03
N VAL A 67 -12.50 -10.75 0.24
CA VAL A 67 -11.49 -9.80 -0.23
C VAL A 67 -10.76 -9.21 0.97
N THR A 68 -9.44 -9.35 1.03
CA THR A 68 -8.59 -8.76 2.08
C THR A 68 -7.85 -7.54 1.55
N ILE A 69 -7.89 -6.46 2.33
CA ILE A 69 -7.15 -5.22 2.08
C ILE A 69 -6.25 -4.89 3.27
N ARG A 70 -5.16 -4.15 3.03
CA ARG A 70 -4.22 -3.72 4.06
C ARG A 70 -4.07 -2.20 4.09
N ASN A 71 -3.75 -1.64 5.26
CA ASN A 71 -3.35 -0.24 5.38
C ASN A 71 -2.00 0.09 4.70
N THR A 72 -1.35 -0.92 4.14
CA THR A 72 -0.11 -0.83 3.37
C THR A 72 -0.32 -0.94 1.85
N ASP A 73 -1.55 -1.19 1.40
CA ASP A 73 -1.84 -1.41 -0.02
C ASP A 73 -2.16 -0.09 -0.74
N ASN A 74 -1.68 0.04 -1.97
CA ASN A 74 -2.10 1.10 -2.88
C ASN A 74 -3.37 0.69 -3.64
N LEU A 75 -4.48 0.49 -2.93
CA LEU A 75 -5.75 0.17 -3.59
C LEU A 75 -6.36 1.41 -4.22
N ARG A 76 -7.03 1.19 -5.35
CA ARG A 76 -7.74 2.24 -6.08
C ARG A 76 -8.79 2.91 -5.20
N ASN A 77 -8.67 4.23 -5.14
CA ASN A 77 -9.69 5.16 -4.71
C ASN A 77 -9.74 6.27 -5.78
N PRO A 78 -10.84 6.43 -6.53
CA PRO A 78 -10.91 7.40 -7.63
C PRO A 78 -10.55 8.82 -7.21
N GLU A 79 -10.91 9.22 -5.99
CA GLU A 79 -10.65 10.55 -5.44
C GLU A 79 -9.16 10.81 -5.16
N ASP A 80 -8.34 9.75 -5.11
CA ASP A 80 -6.90 9.90 -4.97
C ASP A 80 -6.21 10.27 -6.30
N ILE A 81 -6.89 10.18 -7.46
CA ILE A 81 -6.29 10.45 -8.77
C ILE A 81 -6.94 11.68 -9.39
N ILE A 82 -6.22 12.79 -9.41
CA ILE A 82 -6.69 14.06 -9.94
C ILE A 82 -6.05 14.31 -11.31
N GLY A 83 -6.89 14.57 -12.30
CA GLY A 83 -6.51 14.93 -13.65
C GLY A 83 -7.74 14.96 -14.56
N ASP A 84 -7.66 15.73 -15.65
CA ASP A 84 -8.83 15.98 -16.49
C ASP A 84 -9.19 14.77 -17.36
N ASN A 85 -8.18 14.06 -17.86
CA ASN A 85 -8.35 12.94 -18.81
C ASN A 85 -8.71 11.62 -18.11
N GLU A 86 -9.29 10.64 -18.84
CA GLU A 86 -9.57 9.29 -18.32
C GLU A 86 -8.30 8.45 -18.18
N PHE A 87 -7.29 8.73 -19.02
CA PHE A 87 -5.97 8.12 -18.92
C PHE A 87 -4.86 9.16 -19.08
N THR A 88 -3.67 8.80 -18.59
CA THR A 88 -2.43 9.48 -18.92
C THR A 88 -1.40 8.45 -19.43
N ASP A 89 -0.55 8.89 -20.34
CA ASP A 89 0.49 8.06 -20.95
C ASP A 89 1.85 8.44 -20.40
N VAL A 90 2.56 7.46 -19.86
CA VAL A 90 3.92 7.63 -19.34
C VAL A 90 4.88 6.96 -20.31
N LEU A 91 5.77 7.75 -20.88
CA LEU A 91 6.89 7.24 -21.67
C LEU A 91 7.94 6.65 -20.72
N LEU A 92 8.33 5.41 -20.98
CA LEU A 92 9.37 4.72 -20.23
C LEU A 92 10.74 5.08 -20.81
N ILE A 93 11.66 5.41 -19.91
CA ILE A 93 13.08 5.60 -20.21
C ILE A 93 13.75 4.24 -20.14
N GLU A 94 14.17 3.71 -21.28
CA GLU A 94 14.91 2.46 -21.35
C GLU A 94 16.42 2.72 -21.19
N LYS A 95 17.03 2.06 -20.21
CA LYS A 95 18.49 2.12 -19.99
C LYS A 95 18.97 0.81 -19.36
N ASN A 96 20.02 0.21 -19.94
CA ASN A 96 20.64 -1.01 -19.42
C ASN A 96 19.63 -2.16 -19.18
N ASN A 97 18.71 -2.38 -20.13
CA ASN A 97 17.62 -3.37 -20.04
C ASN A 97 16.66 -3.13 -18.85
N GLN A 98 16.58 -1.90 -18.34
CA GLN A 98 15.62 -1.49 -17.33
C GLN A 98 14.73 -0.38 -17.89
N TYR A 99 13.45 -0.44 -17.55
CA TYR A 99 12.50 0.63 -17.83
C TYR A 99 12.35 1.51 -16.60
N ARG A 100 12.35 2.83 -16.79
CA ARG A 100 12.13 3.80 -15.72
C ARG A 100 11.00 4.75 -16.09
N MET A 101 10.26 5.20 -15.09
CA MET A 101 9.30 6.28 -15.22
C MET A 101 9.70 7.44 -14.31
N ASN A 102 9.52 8.67 -14.80
CA ASN A 102 9.72 9.85 -13.99
C ASN A 102 8.52 10.03 -13.06
N VAL A 103 8.79 10.03 -11.76
CA VAL A 103 7.83 10.37 -10.72
C VAL A 103 8.26 11.70 -10.13
N VAL A 104 7.33 12.63 -10.03
CA VAL A 104 7.57 13.94 -9.44
C VAL A 104 7.04 13.94 -8.01
N PHE A 105 7.85 14.42 -7.09
CA PHE A 105 7.49 14.62 -5.69
C PHE A 105 7.41 16.12 -5.43
N PRO A 106 6.18 16.67 -5.30
CA PRO A 106 6.02 18.06 -4.89
C PRO A 106 6.60 18.27 -3.49
N THR A 107 7.40 19.31 -3.33
CA THR A 107 8.01 19.63 -2.05
C THR A 107 7.35 20.86 -1.40
N LYS A 108 7.53 20.99 -0.09
CA LYS A 108 6.94 22.04 0.76
C LYS A 108 7.43 23.44 0.41
N ASN A 109 8.59 23.57 -0.23
CA ASN A 109 9.13 24.87 -0.65
C ASN A 109 8.59 25.31 -2.02
N GLY A 110 7.77 24.47 -2.69
CA GLY A 110 7.20 24.73 -4.01
C GLY A 110 8.04 24.22 -5.18
N GLU A 111 9.21 23.62 -4.93
CA GLU A 111 10.02 22.97 -5.96
C GLU A 111 9.54 21.52 -6.17
N ASP A 112 9.61 21.03 -7.40
CA ASP A 112 9.28 19.65 -7.74
C ASP A 112 10.58 18.83 -7.82
N LEU A 113 10.65 17.71 -7.09
CA LEU A 113 11.74 16.74 -7.21
C LEU A 113 11.35 15.64 -8.20
N GLU A 114 11.94 15.65 -9.39
CA GLU A 114 11.71 14.61 -10.41
C GLU A 114 12.73 13.47 -10.27
N VAL A 115 12.23 12.23 -10.17
CA VAL A 115 13.05 11.05 -9.96
C VAL A 115 12.70 9.95 -10.96
N PRO A 116 13.67 9.44 -11.75
CA PRO A 116 13.48 8.29 -12.62
C PRO A 116 13.53 6.99 -11.82
N ILE A 117 12.36 6.40 -11.57
CA ILE A 117 12.19 5.18 -10.76
C ILE A 117 12.02 3.97 -11.68
N GLN A 118 12.72 2.87 -11.37
CA GLN A 118 12.64 1.65 -12.18
C GLN A 118 11.26 1.00 -12.06
N PHE A 119 10.64 0.70 -13.19
CA PHE A 119 9.49 -0.18 -13.24
C PHE A 119 9.96 -1.63 -13.15
N ASP A 120 9.42 -2.38 -12.20
CA ASP A 120 9.74 -3.79 -12.00
C ASP A 120 8.46 -4.58 -11.76
N SER A 121 7.98 -5.28 -12.80
CA SER A 121 6.79 -6.14 -12.70
C SER A 121 6.96 -7.32 -11.72
N GLY A 122 8.20 -7.69 -11.36
CA GLY A 122 8.49 -8.69 -10.35
C GLY A 122 8.43 -8.16 -8.91
N ALA A 123 8.47 -6.83 -8.73
CA ALA A 123 8.33 -6.20 -7.43
C ALA A 123 6.86 -6.06 -7.02
N THR A 124 6.57 -6.30 -5.74
CA THR A 124 5.20 -6.26 -5.21
C THR A 124 4.77 -4.86 -4.76
N SER A 125 5.70 -3.97 -4.43
CA SER A 125 5.42 -2.70 -3.76
C SER A 125 6.07 -1.51 -4.47
N PHE A 126 5.65 -0.29 -4.10
CA PHE A 126 6.44 0.91 -4.40
C PHE A 126 7.58 1.00 -3.38
N PHE A 127 8.82 0.82 -3.83
CA PHE A 127 10.01 0.79 -2.99
C PHE A 127 10.81 2.09 -3.16
N ILE A 128 11.10 2.75 -2.04
CA ILE A 128 11.91 3.97 -1.99
C ILE A 128 13.15 3.69 -1.13
N GLY A 129 14.31 3.76 -1.77
CA GLY A 129 15.61 3.63 -1.13
C GLY A 129 15.87 4.69 -0.05
N HIS A 130 16.81 4.38 0.84
CA HIS A 130 17.06 5.17 2.05
C HIS A 130 17.42 6.63 1.76
N ASN A 131 18.25 6.90 0.76
CA ASN A 131 18.69 8.25 0.41
C ASN A 131 17.54 9.12 -0.11
N LEU A 132 16.70 8.58 -1.01
CA LEU A 132 15.53 9.31 -1.49
C LEU A 132 14.55 9.55 -0.34
N TYR A 133 14.31 8.55 0.52
CA TYR A 133 13.47 8.75 1.70
C TYR A 133 14.00 9.84 2.63
N LYS A 134 15.31 9.90 2.91
CA LYS A 134 15.93 10.94 3.74
C LYS A 134 15.67 12.34 3.19
N GLU A 135 15.69 12.50 1.87
CA GLU A 135 15.40 13.76 1.21
C GLU A 135 13.91 14.09 1.29
N LEU A 136 13.05 13.18 0.84
CA LEU A 136 11.60 13.37 0.83
C LEU A 136 11.03 13.58 2.25
N HIS A 137 11.59 12.96 3.29
CA HIS A 137 11.14 13.17 4.67
C HIS A 137 11.35 14.62 5.14
N LYS A 138 12.34 15.32 4.57
CA LYS A 138 12.57 16.75 4.85
C LYS A 138 11.70 17.61 3.94
N SER A 139 11.67 17.30 2.65
CA SER A 139 11.15 18.18 1.62
C SER A 139 9.68 17.96 1.29
N ALA A 140 9.13 16.75 1.40
CA ALA A 140 7.77 16.40 1.01
C ALA A 140 6.85 16.09 2.21
N ASP A 141 5.55 16.02 1.94
CA ASP A 141 4.54 15.63 2.93
C ASP A 141 4.44 14.11 3.02
N ILE A 142 5.03 13.57 4.09
CA ILE A 142 5.09 12.13 4.36
C ILE A 142 4.49 11.85 5.75
N ILE A 143 3.69 10.79 5.82
CA ILE A 143 3.23 10.19 7.08
C ILE A 143 3.95 8.85 7.28
N ASP A 144 4.56 8.66 8.44
CA ASP A 144 4.98 7.32 8.88
C ASP A 144 3.73 6.54 9.30
N LEU A 145 3.47 5.40 8.66
CA LEU A 145 2.31 4.57 8.95
C LEU A 145 2.48 3.78 10.26
N ASN A 146 3.66 3.83 10.87
CA ASN A 146 4.05 3.06 12.05
C ASN A 146 3.85 1.54 11.83
N VAL A 147 4.04 1.09 10.59
CA VAL A 147 3.95 -0.32 10.20
C VAL A 147 5.34 -0.86 9.94
N LYS A 148 5.68 -1.97 10.60
CA LYS A 148 6.89 -2.75 10.31
C LYS A 148 6.64 -3.77 9.22
N GLY A 149 7.65 -4.06 8.43
CA GLY A 149 7.62 -5.15 7.47
C GLY A 149 9.00 -5.71 7.20
N ILE A 150 9.02 -6.82 6.46
CA ILE A 150 10.23 -7.44 5.94
C ILE A 150 10.11 -7.41 4.43
N SER A 151 11.17 -7.00 3.75
CA SER A 151 11.31 -7.06 2.31
C SER A 151 12.59 -7.79 1.96
N GLY A 152 12.70 -8.27 0.74
CA GLY A 152 13.84 -9.06 0.32
C GLY A 152 13.89 -9.24 -1.18
N GLY A 153 15.10 -9.49 -1.68
CA GLY A 153 15.32 -9.99 -3.02
C GLY A 153 15.60 -11.49 -2.98
N VAL A 154 16.04 -12.04 -4.11
CA VAL A 154 16.51 -13.43 -4.13
C VAL A 154 17.72 -13.58 -3.20
N GLY A 155 17.55 -14.34 -2.12
CA GLY A 155 18.62 -14.69 -1.19
C GLY A 155 18.94 -13.64 -0.11
N SER A 156 18.12 -12.60 0.05
CA SER A 156 18.32 -11.59 1.11
C SER A 156 17.00 -11.10 1.69
N GLU A 157 16.99 -10.83 2.99
CA GLU A 157 15.86 -10.21 3.70
C GLU A 157 16.38 -9.05 4.54
N PHE A 158 15.54 -8.03 4.72
CA PHE A 158 15.86 -6.86 5.52
C PHE A 158 14.58 -6.19 6.06
N ASP A 159 14.73 -5.52 7.19
CA ASP A 159 13.64 -4.79 7.82
C ASP A 159 13.29 -3.53 7.02
N THR A 160 11.99 -3.24 7.01
CA THR A 160 11.39 -2.10 6.33
C THR A 160 10.36 -1.43 7.22
N LYS A 161 10.00 -0.22 6.82
CA LYS A 161 8.79 0.46 7.30
C LYS A 161 7.95 0.94 6.13
N TYR A 162 6.68 1.20 6.41
CA TYR A 162 5.75 1.77 5.44
C TYR A 162 5.53 3.25 5.71
N ILE A 163 5.49 4.02 4.64
CA ILE A 163 5.18 5.44 4.66
C ILE A 163 4.04 5.72 3.68
N MET A 164 3.32 6.80 3.92
CA MET A 164 2.37 7.37 2.97
C MET A 164 2.89 8.73 2.50
N ILE A 165 3.15 8.82 1.20
CA ILE A 165 3.45 10.07 0.52
C ILE A 165 2.12 10.72 0.16
N LYS A 166 1.90 11.95 0.62
CA LYS A 166 0.61 12.62 0.44
C LYS A 166 0.28 12.88 -1.00
N THR A 167 1.28 13.27 -1.79
CA THR A 167 1.11 13.64 -3.18
C THR A 167 2.35 13.26 -3.98
N ILE A 168 2.15 12.63 -5.13
CA ILE A 168 3.13 12.55 -6.22
C ILE A 168 2.45 13.04 -7.52
N LYS A 169 3.24 13.35 -8.54
CA LYS A 169 2.73 13.52 -9.90
C LYS A 169 3.33 12.46 -10.82
N LEU A 170 2.52 11.97 -11.73
CA LEU A 170 2.89 11.02 -12.77
C LEU A 170 2.25 11.48 -14.08
N SER A 171 3.07 12.02 -14.97
CA SER A 171 2.59 12.73 -16.17
C SER A 171 1.51 13.75 -15.80
N ASP A 172 0.32 13.67 -16.40
CA ASP A 172 -0.75 14.65 -16.20
C ASP A 172 -1.57 14.43 -14.92
N TYR A 173 -1.24 13.39 -14.14
CA TYR A 173 -1.97 13.06 -12.91
C TYR A 173 -1.24 13.51 -11.67
N GLN A 174 -2.00 14.09 -10.75
CA GLN A 174 -1.66 14.13 -9.34
C GLN A 174 -2.26 12.90 -8.65
N ILE A 175 -1.44 12.18 -7.89
CA ILE A 175 -1.84 10.97 -7.19
C ILE A 175 -1.62 11.18 -5.69
N ASN A 176 -2.68 11.00 -4.92
CA ASN A 176 -2.69 11.24 -3.49
C ASN A 176 -2.60 9.93 -2.70
N ASN A 177 -2.11 10.04 -1.46
CA ASN A 177 -2.10 8.94 -0.47
C ASN A 177 -1.44 7.66 -1.00
N VAL A 178 -0.23 7.81 -1.54
CA VAL A 178 0.56 6.70 -2.10
C VAL A 178 1.40 6.06 -1.00
N VAL A 179 1.22 4.77 -0.79
CA VAL A 179 2.02 3.99 0.16
C VAL A 179 3.32 3.54 -0.51
N ALA A 180 4.44 3.68 0.21
CA ALA A 180 5.74 3.15 -0.18
C ALA A 180 6.37 2.37 0.97
N ILE A 181 7.25 1.42 0.62
CA ILE A 181 8.13 0.75 1.56
C ILE A 181 9.52 1.37 1.51
N VAL A 182 10.14 1.48 2.68
CA VAL A 182 11.46 2.06 2.87
C VAL A 182 12.32 1.09 3.68
N PRO A 183 13.55 0.77 3.24
CA PRO A 183 14.46 -0.05 4.02
C PRO A 183 14.91 0.68 5.28
N LEU A 184 15.10 -0.04 6.39
CA LEU A 184 15.74 0.54 7.59
C LEU A 184 17.28 0.57 7.47
N ARG A 185 17.82 -0.14 6.47
CA ARG A 185 19.24 -0.19 6.15
C ARG A 185 19.64 0.97 5.24
N GLU A 186 20.75 1.63 5.58
CA GLU A 186 21.19 2.83 4.85
C GLU A 186 21.85 2.53 3.49
N ASP A 187 22.37 1.32 3.31
CA ASP A 187 23.06 0.90 2.09
C ASP A 187 22.11 0.50 0.97
N ILE A 188 20.82 0.31 1.26
CA ILE A 188 19.80 -0.08 0.28
C ILE A 188 19.16 1.17 -0.33
N ASN A 189 19.44 1.42 -1.60
CA ASN A 189 19.06 2.65 -2.31
C ASN A 189 18.34 2.39 -3.64
N ASP A 190 17.85 1.17 -3.84
CA ASP A 190 16.99 0.83 -4.99
C ASP A 190 15.71 1.67 -4.99
N MET A 191 15.15 1.89 -6.17
CA MET A 191 13.89 2.62 -6.35
C MET A 191 13.07 1.84 -7.36
N LEU A 192 11.97 1.23 -6.91
CA LEU A 192 11.18 0.30 -7.71
C LEU A 192 9.70 0.67 -7.66
N ILE A 193 9.06 0.73 -8.82
CA ILE A 193 7.60 0.74 -8.96
C ILE A 193 7.17 -0.68 -9.30
N GLY A 194 6.69 -1.37 -8.27
CA GLY A 194 6.11 -2.70 -8.39
C GLY A 194 4.62 -2.69 -8.74
N VAL A 195 4.09 -3.88 -9.00
CA VAL A 195 2.69 -4.06 -9.39
C VAL A 195 1.68 -3.60 -8.33
N GLY A 196 2.08 -3.56 -7.05
CA GLY A 196 1.23 -3.05 -5.98
C GLY A 196 0.93 -1.56 -6.11
N PHE A 197 1.87 -0.75 -6.60
CA PHE A 197 1.61 0.66 -6.92
C PHE A 197 0.57 0.78 -8.05
N LEU A 198 0.70 -0.06 -9.08
CA LEU A 198 -0.18 -0.02 -10.25
C LEU A 198 -1.65 -0.32 -9.91
N LYS A 199 -1.92 -1.02 -8.81
CA LYS A 199 -3.29 -1.27 -8.30
C LYS A 199 -4.01 -0.02 -7.79
N LYS A 200 -3.30 1.13 -7.70
CA LYS A 200 -3.91 2.43 -7.39
C LYS A 200 -4.83 2.90 -8.51
N PHE A 201 -4.55 2.44 -9.74
CA PHE A 201 -5.26 2.80 -10.96
C PHE A 201 -6.36 1.78 -11.27
N LYS A 202 -7.32 2.19 -12.11
CA LYS A 202 -8.37 1.29 -12.62
C LYS A 202 -7.78 0.17 -13.46
N GLU A 203 -6.84 0.55 -14.32
CA GLU A 203 -6.13 -0.34 -15.22
C GLU A 203 -4.80 0.30 -15.59
N VAL A 204 -3.78 -0.54 -15.81
CA VAL A 204 -2.50 -0.11 -16.36
C VAL A 204 -2.15 -1.03 -17.52
N VAL A 205 -1.87 -0.44 -18.69
CA VAL A 205 -1.49 -1.17 -19.90
C VAL A 205 -0.06 -0.82 -20.25
N TRP A 206 0.81 -1.83 -20.32
CA TRP A 206 2.20 -1.68 -20.74
C TRP A 206 2.40 -2.21 -22.15
N SER A 207 2.89 -1.35 -23.04
CA SER A 207 3.27 -1.72 -24.40
C SER A 207 4.78 -1.96 -24.48
N LEU A 208 5.15 -3.22 -24.77
CA LEU A 208 6.54 -3.62 -25.02
C LEU A 208 7.11 -3.06 -26.32
N ASN A 209 6.25 -2.68 -27.27
CA ASN A 209 6.68 -2.21 -28.59
C ASN A 209 6.89 -0.70 -28.66
N SER A 210 6.29 0.05 -27.73
CA SER A 210 6.31 1.52 -27.75
C SER A 210 6.89 2.14 -26.48
N ASN A 211 7.45 1.33 -25.57
CA ASN A 211 7.99 1.78 -24.28
C ASN A 211 7.05 2.73 -23.55
N LEU A 212 5.76 2.41 -23.54
CA LEU A 212 4.71 3.29 -23.03
C LEU A 212 3.84 2.53 -22.03
N MET A 213 3.52 3.18 -20.92
CA MET A 213 2.54 2.69 -19.96
C MET A 213 1.38 3.67 -19.87
N ARG A 214 0.17 3.16 -20.11
CA ARG A 214 -1.07 3.91 -19.97
C ARG A 214 -1.71 3.62 -18.63
N PHE A 215 -2.10 4.67 -17.91
CA PHE A 215 -2.70 4.60 -16.59
C PHE A 215 -4.11 5.16 -16.62
N TYR A 216 -5.12 4.31 -16.37
CA TYR A 216 -6.54 4.70 -16.33
C TYR A 216 -6.97 5.05 -14.91
N LYS A 217 -7.70 6.16 -14.74
CA LYS A 217 -8.15 6.62 -13.42
C LYS A 217 -9.32 5.82 -12.85
#